data_AF-A0A9D9E6N5-F1
#
_entry.id   AF-A0A9D9E6N5-F1
#
_cell.length_a   1.000
_cell.length_b   1.000
_cell.length_c   1.000
_cell.angle_alpha   90.00
_cell.angle_beta   90.00
_cell.angle_gamma   90.00
#
_symmetry.space_group_name_H-M   'P 1'
#
loop_
_entity.id
_entity.type
_entity.pdbx_description
1 polymer ?
#
loop_
_entity_poly.entity_id
_entity_poly.type
_entity_poly.pdbx_seq_one_letter_code
_entity_poly.pdbx_strand_id
1 'polypeptide(L)'
;LSFLEILYKPAAGYFLWFIWVLWWAFLIVPFFKTTKAKLLLFVLSLLLYAMPWDLGEYFCLNMFGRMFVFFVIGILSYEFKEMISKLAPFGLVIVAAFALSEIFYLFYPDFINTAVLEFITSLLGIYVVYVISKFIAKRSSSTSLLLQISATSYVIYLLHTTFEGLAKGVIDKIGWLASCNNDIVFSIDALIIIAMGVFGPFLLQKYILQKFSTTRLLFGLK
;
A
#
# COMPACT_ATOMS: atom_id res chain seq x y z
N LEU A 1 -9.27 15.15 24.80
CA LEU A 1 -10.18 14.46 23.86
C LEU A 1 -9.50 13.96 22.59
N SER A 2 -8.59 14.72 21.95
CA SER A 2 -8.00 14.32 20.66
C SER A 2 -7.21 13.00 20.65
N PHE A 3 -6.59 12.58 21.77
CA PHE A 3 -5.90 11.27 21.84
C PHE A 3 -6.85 10.07 21.75
N LEU A 4 -8.09 10.18 22.26
CA LEU A 4 -9.07 9.11 22.14
C LEU A 4 -9.63 9.00 20.72
N GLU A 5 -9.70 10.13 20.01
CA GLU A 5 -10.14 10.15 18.61
C GLU A 5 -9.22 9.36 17.69
N ILE A 6 -7.93 9.23 18.00
CA ILE A 6 -6.97 8.39 17.25
C ILE A 6 -7.41 6.92 17.22
N LEU A 7 -8.14 6.45 18.25
CA LEU A 7 -8.56 5.05 18.36
C LEU A 7 -9.71 4.69 17.40
N TYR A 8 -10.49 5.67 16.94
CA TYR A 8 -11.70 5.41 16.15
C TYR A 8 -11.89 6.34 14.95
N LYS A 9 -11.02 7.33 14.77
CA LYS A 9 -10.89 8.18 13.58
C LYS A 9 -9.41 8.26 13.19
N PRO A 10 -9.09 8.44 11.90
CA PRO A 10 -7.72 8.70 11.45
C PRO A 10 -7.30 10.15 11.79
N ALA A 11 -7.33 10.51 13.08
CA ALA A 11 -7.05 11.85 13.60
C ALA A 11 -5.56 12.24 13.48
N ALA A 12 -4.66 11.26 13.46
CA ALA A 12 -3.22 11.44 13.26
C ALA A 12 -2.82 11.62 11.77
N GLY A 13 -3.81 11.62 10.86
CA GLY A 13 -3.64 11.83 9.44
C GLY A 13 -4.56 10.93 8.63
N TYR A 14 -5.36 11.54 7.75
CA TYR A 14 -6.27 10.81 6.86
C TYR A 14 -5.54 9.73 6.05
N PHE A 15 -4.24 9.91 5.75
CA PHE A 15 -3.40 8.97 5.02
C PHE A 15 -3.37 7.54 5.59
N LEU A 16 -3.68 7.33 6.88
CA LEU A 16 -3.70 6.00 7.52
C LEU A 16 -5.02 5.24 7.34
N TRP A 17 -5.98 5.76 6.56
CA TRP A 17 -7.29 5.14 6.33
C TRP A 17 -7.18 3.67 5.88
N PHE A 18 -6.16 3.32 5.10
CA PHE A 18 -5.99 1.97 4.54
C PHE A 18 -5.76 0.89 5.62
N ILE A 19 -5.23 1.24 6.79
CA ILE A 19 -5.00 0.29 7.90
C ILE A 19 -6.35 -0.22 8.42
N TRP A 20 -7.29 0.69 8.62
CA TRP A 20 -8.65 0.36 9.04
C TRP A 20 -9.37 -0.49 7.99
N VAL A 21 -9.22 -0.14 6.72
CA VAL A 21 -9.79 -0.92 5.60
C VAL A 21 -9.22 -2.34 5.58
N LEU A 22 -7.89 -2.49 5.70
CA LEU A 22 -7.25 -3.81 5.75
C LEU A 22 -7.66 -4.60 6.99
N TRP A 23 -7.78 -3.95 8.14
CA TRP A 23 -8.26 -4.59 9.36
C TRP A 23 -9.65 -5.22 9.17
N TRP A 24 -10.61 -4.44 8.65
CA TRP A 24 -11.94 -4.96 8.32
C TRP A 24 -11.89 -6.08 7.27
N ALA A 25 -11.10 -5.91 6.21
CA ALA A 25 -10.95 -6.92 5.18
C ALA A 25 -10.43 -8.25 5.77
N PHE A 26 -9.39 -8.20 6.62
CA PHE A 26 -8.83 -9.39 7.26
C PHE A 26 -9.72 -9.99 8.34
N LEU A 27 -10.64 -9.23 8.93
CA LEU A 27 -11.67 -9.80 9.80
C LEU A 27 -12.73 -10.56 9.00
N ILE A 28 -13.13 -10.05 7.84
CA ILE A 28 -14.25 -10.60 7.06
C ILE A 28 -13.80 -11.79 6.20
N VAL A 29 -12.65 -11.70 5.53
CA VAL A 29 -12.18 -12.71 4.56
C VAL A 29 -12.06 -14.13 5.12
N PRO A 30 -11.61 -14.37 6.37
CA PRO A 30 -11.51 -15.72 6.94
C PRO A 30 -12.82 -16.50 6.96
N PHE A 31 -13.98 -15.82 6.91
CA PHE A 31 -15.30 -16.46 6.83
C PHE A 31 -15.61 -17.01 5.43
N PHE A 32 -14.89 -16.59 4.38
CA PHE A 32 -15.13 -16.94 2.98
C PHE A 32 -14.00 -17.81 2.40
N LYS A 33 -13.88 -19.04 2.89
CA LYS A 33 -12.73 -19.92 2.55
C LYS A 33 -12.82 -20.55 1.15
N THR A 34 -14.01 -20.90 0.68
CA THR A 34 -14.21 -21.61 -0.59
C THR A 34 -14.31 -20.65 -1.77
N THR A 35 -14.02 -21.11 -2.99
CA THR A 35 -14.16 -20.32 -4.22
C THR A 35 -15.57 -19.73 -4.39
N LYS A 36 -16.61 -20.53 -4.11
CA LYS A 36 -18.01 -20.06 -4.15
C LYS A 36 -18.28 -18.99 -3.11
N ALA A 37 -17.74 -19.13 -1.90
CA ALA A 37 -17.87 -18.11 -0.85
C ALA A 37 -17.14 -16.82 -1.24
N LYS A 38 -15.95 -16.89 -1.85
CA LYS A 38 -15.24 -15.71 -2.35
C LYS A 38 -15.99 -15.01 -3.50
N LEU A 39 -16.65 -15.75 -4.38
CA LEU A 39 -17.52 -15.18 -5.41
C LEU A 39 -18.75 -14.50 -4.79
N LEU A 40 -19.35 -15.09 -3.76
CA LEU A 40 -20.43 -14.46 -3.00
C LEU A 40 -19.92 -13.18 -2.30
N LEU A 41 -18.73 -13.20 -1.71
CA LEU A 41 -18.08 -12.02 -1.13
C LEU A 41 -17.86 -10.93 -2.17
N PHE A 42 -17.48 -11.30 -3.40
CA PHE A 42 -17.35 -10.36 -4.50
C PHE A 42 -18.67 -9.68 -4.84
N VAL A 43 -19.76 -10.44 -4.96
CA VAL A 43 -21.10 -9.88 -5.18
C VAL A 43 -21.49 -8.94 -4.03
N LEU A 44 -21.27 -9.33 -2.78
CA LEU A 44 -21.53 -8.48 -1.61
C LEU A 44 -20.69 -7.19 -1.63
N SER A 45 -19.41 -7.29 -2.00
CA SER A 45 -18.52 -6.13 -2.09
C SER A 45 -18.91 -5.17 -3.22
N LEU A 46 -19.47 -5.68 -4.32
CA LEU A 46 -19.95 -4.88 -5.43
C LEU A 46 -21.25 -4.15 -5.06
N LEU A 47 -22.14 -4.80 -4.30
CA LEU A 47 -23.31 -4.16 -3.72
C LEU A 47 -22.93 -3.07 -2.71
N LEU A 48 -21.88 -3.31 -1.91
CA LEU A 48 -21.36 -2.34 -0.96
C LEU A 48 -20.76 -1.11 -1.67
N TYR A 49 -20.08 -1.32 -2.81
CA TYR A 49 -19.53 -0.25 -3.63
C TYR A 49 -20.60 0.57 -4.36
N ALA A 50 -21.61 -0.10 -4.94
CA ALA A 50 -22.58 0.55 -5.82
C ALA A 50 -23.67 1.34 -5.08
N MET A 51 -23.98 0.96 -3.84
CA MET A 51 -25.00 1.65 -3.07
C MET A 51 -24.41 2.84 -2.30
N PRO A 52 -25.09 4.01 -2.29
CA PRO A 52 -24.64 5.20 -1.57
C PRO A 52 -24.94 5.05 -0.08
N TRP A 53 -24.23 4.11 0.56
CA TRP A 53 -24.31 3.93 2.00
C TRP A 53 -23.61 5.10 2.69
N ASP A 54 -24.30 5.79 3.57
CA ASP A 54 -23.65 6.72 4.51
C ASP A 54 -23.02 5.92 5.66
N LEU A 55 -22.01 5.12 5.32
CA LEU A 55 -21.18 4.43 6.28
C LEU A 55 -20.33 5.50 6.96
N GLY A 56 -20.75 5.94 8.14
CA GLY A 56 -20.12 7.07 8.85
C GLY A 56 -18.59 6.99 8.92
N GLU A 57 -17.95 8.13 9.20
CA GLU A 57 -16.50 8.29 9.14
C GLU A 57 -15.71 7.49 10.20
N TYR A 58 -16.41 7.00 11.22
CA TYR A 58 -15.83 6.19 12.29
C TYR A 58 -15.26 4.89 11.74
N PHE A 59 -14.04 4.55 12.17
CA PHE A 59 -13.31 3.35 11.72
C PHE A 59 -13.16 3.24 10.19
N CYS A 60 -13.20 4.38 9.48
CA CYS A 60 -13.07 4.48 8.03
C CYS A 60 -14.06 3.58 7.27
N LEU A 61 -15.27 3.37 7.78
CA LEU A 61 -16.26 2.47 7.17
C LEU A 61 -16.66 2.92 5.75
N ASN A 62 -16.74 4.22 5.50
CA ASN A 62 -16.95 4.77 4.15
C ASN A 62 -15.85 4.30 3.18
N MET A 63 -14.59 4.49 3.56
CA MET A 63 -13.43 4.09 2.75
C MET A 63 -13.37 2.57 2.60
N PHE A 64 -13.72 1.82 3.64
CA PHE A 64 -13.86 0.37 3.56
C PHE A 64 -14.90 -0.03 2.50
N GLY A 65 -16.09 0.56 2.52
CA GLY A 65 -17.14 0.26 1.54
C GLY A 65 -16.71 0.51 0.09
N ARG A 66 -15.97 1.59 -0.14
CA ARG A 66 -15.46 1.96 -1.47
C ARG A 66 -14.29 1.08 -1.95
N MET A 67 -13.42 0.65 -1.04
CA MET A 67 -12.15 0.00 -1.39
C MET A 67 -12.20 -1.52 -1.29
N PHE A 68 -13.17 -2.07 -0.56
CA PHE A 68 -13.26 -3.51 -0.30
C PHE A 68 -13.45 -4.34 -1.58
N VAL A 69 -14.17 -3.83 -2.57
CA VAL A 69 -14.37 -4.52 -3.86
C VAL A 69 -13.04 -4.80 -4.55
N PHE A 70 -12.12 -3.83 -4.59
CA PHE A 70 -10.81 -3.99 -5.22
C PHE A 70 -9.93 -5.00 -4.48
N PHE A 71 -10.02 -5.03 -3.15
CA PHE A 71 -9.35 -6.04 -2.34
C PHE A 71 -9.86 -7.46 -2.66
N VAL A 72 -11.18 -7.65 -2.76
CA VAL A 72 -11.78 -8.94 -3.11
C VAL A 72 -11.43 -9.35 -4.55
N ILE A 73 -11.39 -8.40 -5.48
CA ILE A 73 -10.90 -8.65 -6.85
C ILE A 73 -9.45 -9.14 -6.84
N GLY A 74 -8.59 -8.56 -6.00
CA GLY A 74 -7.23 -9.06 -5.77
C GLY A 74 -7.20 -10.52 -5.30
N ILE A 75 -8.07 -10.90 -4.37
CA ILE A 75 -8.20 -12.31 -3.92
C ILE A 75 -8.66 -13.23 -5.06
N LEU A 76 -9.69 -12.83 -5.79
CA LEU A 76 -10.18 -13.59 -6.94
C LEU A 76 -9.12 -13.68 -8.05
N SER A 77 -8.27 -12.67 -8.19
CA SER A 77 -7.17 -12.68 -9.15
C SER A 77 -6.16 -13.80 -8.86
N TYR A 78 -5.93 -14.09 -7.59
CA TYR A 78 -5.12 -15.23 -7.20
C TYR A 78 -5.84 -16.57 -7.44
N GLU A 79 -7.13 -16.64 -7.13
CA GLU A 79 -7.96 -17.84 -7.31
C GLU A 79 -8.02 -18.26 -8.78
N PHE A 80 -8.20 -17.30 -9.69
CA PHE A 80 -8.27 -17.51 -11.14
C PHE A 80 -6.94 -17.18 -11.85
N LYS A 81 -5.80 -17.37 -11.17
CA LYS A 81 -4.47 -17.03 -11.69
C LYS A 81 -4.18 -17.63 -13.08
N GLU A 82 -4.68 -18.82 -13.37
CA GLU A 82 -4.47 -19.47 -14.68
C GLU A 82 -5.18 -18.72 -15.80
N MET A 83 -6.42 -18.27 -15.56
CA MET A 83 -7.17 -17.46 -16.51
C MET A 83 -6.49 -16.11 -16.73
N ILE A 84 -6.06 -15.45 -15.65
CA ILE A 84 -5.35 -14.17 -15.72
C ILE A 84 -3.99 -14.33 -16.38
N SER A 85 -3.32 -15.47 -16.22
CA SER A 85 -2.04 -15.74 -16.89
C SER A 85 -2.15 -15.76 -18.42
N LYS A 86 -3.33 -16.03 -18.98
CA LYS A 86 -3.58 -15.96 -20.43
C LYS A 86 -3.52 -14.53 -20.98
N LEU A 87 -3.70 -13.51 -20.14
CA LEU A 87 -3.55 -12.10 -20.51
C LEU A 87 -2.07 -11.65 -20.51
N ALA A 88 -1.15 -12.47 -20.01
CA ALA A 88 0.27 -12.11 -19.89
C ALA A 88 0.94 -11.64 -21.20
N PRO A 89 0.63 -12.19 -22.40
CA PRO A 89 1.17 -11.68 -23.66
C PRO A 89 0.85 -10.20 -23.92
N PHE A 90 -0.28 -9.72 -23.39
CA PHE A 90 -0.72 -8.32 -23.50
C PHE A 90 -0.26 -7.46 -22.31
N GLY A 91 0.64 -7.97 -21.46
CA GLY A 91 1.05 -7.31 -20.22
C GLY A 91 1.53 -5.87 -20.42
N LEU A 92 2.39 -5.63 -21.42
CA LEU A 92 2.89 -4.29 -21.73
C LEU A 92 1.78 -3.35 -22.23
N VAL A 93 0.85 -3.87 -23.02
CA VAL A 93 -0.30 -3.10 -23.51
C VAL A 93 -1.18 -2.67 -22.33
N ILE A 94 -1.41 -3.56 -21.37
CA ILE A 94 -2.22 -3.26 -20.18
C ILE A 94 -1.49 -2.27 -19.25
N VAL A 95 -0.16 -2.36 -19.12
CA VAL A 95 0.64 -1.36 -18.39
C VAL A 95 0.56 0.01 -19.06
N ALA A 96 0.65 0.07 -20.39
CA ALA A 96 0.46 1.31 -21.13
C ALA A 96 -0.97 1.87 -20.97
N ALA A 97 -1.98 1.00 -20.98
CA ALA A 97 -3.37 1.39 -20.73
C ALA A 97 -3.58 1.94 -19.32
N PHE A 98 -2.94 1.35 -18.29
CA PHE A 98 -2.95 1.87 -16.92
C PHE A 98 -2.33 3.27 -16.83
N ALA A 99 -1.14 3.45 -17.43
CA ALA A 99 -0.48 4.76 -17.43
C ALA A 99 -1.33 5.81 -18.16
N LEU A 100 -1.95 5.43 -19.28
CA LEU A 100 -2.84 6.32 -20.02
C LEU A 100 -4.10 6.66 -19.21
N SER A 101 -4.73 5.69 -18.53
CA SER A 101 -5.93 5.93 -17.72
C SER A 101 -5.64 6.85 -16.54
N GLU A 102 -4.48 6.72 -15.89
CA GLU A 102 -3.99 7.64 -14.87
C GLU A 102 -3.80 9.07 -15.41
N ILE A 103 -3.20 9.22 -16.60
CA ILE A 103 -3.04 10.54 -17.24
C ILE A 103 -4.41 11.17 -17.51
N PHE A 104 -5.38 10.39 -18.02
CA PHE A 104 -6.73 10.90 -18.21
C PHE A 104 -7.39 11.31 -16.89
N TYR A 105 -7.21 10.52 -15.83
CA TYR A 105 -7.78 10.81 -14.51
C TYR A 105 -7.21 12.12 -13.92
N LEU A 106 -5.91 12.35 -14.07
CA LEU A 106 -5.23 13.52 -13.50
C LEU A 106 -5.43 14.80 -14.31
N PHE A 107 -5.40 14.73 -15.64
CA PHE A 107 -5.36 15.91 -16.50
C PHE A 107 -6.69 16.20 -17.22
N TYR A 108 -7.58 15.21 -17.33
CA TYR A 108 -8.84 15.33 -18.08
C TYR A 108 -10.03 14.70 -17.32
N PRO A 109 -10.29 15.11 -16.06
CA PRO A 109 -11.30 14.47 -15.21
C PRO A 109 -12.73 14.56 -15.78
N ASP A 110 -13.01 15.56 -16.63
CA ASP A 110 -14.34 15.77 -17.22
C ASP A 110 -14.57 14.98 -18.53
N PHE A 111 -13.55 14.27 -19.04
CA PHE A 111 -13.64 13.57 -20.33
C PHE A 111 -14.56 12.35 -20.28
N ILE A 112 -14.56 11.63 -19.15
CA ILE A 112 -15.39 10.45 -18.86
C ILE A 112 -15.91 10.62 -17.43
N ASN A 113 -17.03 9.97 -17.09
CA ASN A 113 -17.48 9.87 -15.70
C ASN A 113 -16.32 9.41 -14.79
N THR A 114 -15.94 10.26 -13.84
CA THR A 114 -14.79 10.07 -12.94
C THR A 114 -14.85 8.76 -12.17
N ALA A 115 -16.05 8.34 -11.73
CA ALA A 115 -16.24 7.08 -11.02
C ALA A 115 -15.96 5.85 -11.90
N VAL A 116 -16.28 5.93 -13.20
CA VAL A 116 -15.99 4.86 -14.16
C VAL A 116 -14.50 4.80 -14.43
N LEU A 117 -13.85 5.95 -14.61
CA LEU A 117 -12.42 6.04 -14.84
C LEU A 117 -11.61 5.55 -13.63
N GLU A 118 -12.01 5.91 -12.41
CA GLU A 118 -11.43 5.42 -11.16
C GLU A 118 -11.53 3.88 -11.06
N PHE A 119 -12.71 3.32 -11.37
CA PHE A 119 -12.93 1.89 -11.33
C PHE A 119 -12.06 1.15 -12.36
N ILE A 120 -12.04 1.60 -13.61
CA ILE A 120 -11.21 1.01 -14.68
C ILE A 120 -9.72 1.10 -14.32
N THR A 121 -9.27 2.27 -13.86
CA THR A 121 -7.88 2.50 -13.47
C THR A 121 -7.47 1.56 -12.34
N SER A 122 -8.34 1.38 -11.35
CA SER A 122 -8.12 0.44 -10.24
C SER A 122 -8.01 -1.01 -10.71
N LEU A 123 -8.86 -1.45 -11.65
CA LEU A 123 -8.77 -2.80 -12.24
C LEU A 123 -7.46 -3.02 -13.01
N LEU A 124 -7.06 -2.03 -13.82
CA LEU A 124 -5.79 -2.06 -14.55
C LEU A 124 -4.61 -2.09 -13.58
N GLY A 125 -4.66 -1.30 -12.51
CA GLY A 125 -3.65 -1.29 -11.44
C GLY A 125 -3.47 -2.66 -10.79
N ILE A 126 -4.55 -3.36 -10.44
CA ILE A 126 -4.49 -4.73 -9.88
C ILE A 126 -3.75 -5.67 -10.85
N TYR A 127 -4.03 -5.58 -12.15
CA TYR A 127 -3.36 -6.40 -13.14
C TYR A 127 -1.87 -6.01 -13.31
N VAL A 128 -1.54 -4.72 -13.28
CA VAL A 128 -0.15 -4.23 -13.33
C VAL A 128 0.66 -4.80 -12.16
N VAL A 129 0.08 -4.83 -10.95
CA VAL A 129 0.72 -5.46 -9.78
C VAL A 129 1.01 -6.95 -10.04
N TYR A 130 0.08 -7.68 -10.68
CA TYR A 130 0.32 -9.07 -11.09
C TYR A 130 1.46 -9.20 -12.11
N VAL A 131 1.52 -8.35 -13.13
CA VAL A 131 2.60 -8.36 -14.14
C VAL A 131 3.96 -8.09 -13.51
N ILE A 132 4.05 -7.07 -12.65
CA ILE A 132 5.26 -6.72 -11.91
C ILE A 132 5.69 -7.90 -11.02
N SER A 133 4.74 -8.51 -10.31
CA SER A 133 5.01 -9.67 -9.45
C SER A 133 5.59 -10.84 -10.24
N LYS A 134 5.06 -11.13 -11.44
CA LYS A 134 5.58 -12.19 -12.32
C LYS A 134 6.98 -11.86 -12.85
N PHE A 135 7.23 -10.60 -13.19
CA PHE A 135 8.54 -10.15 -13.64
C PHE A 135 9.60 -10.27 -12.54
N ILE A 136 9.27 -9.83 -11.32
CA ILE A 136 10.14 -9.95 -10.14
C ILE A 136 10.42 -11.43 -9.82
N ALA A 137 9.39 -12.29 -9.83
CA ALA A 137 9.53 -13.70 -9.51
C ALA A 137 10.47 -14.46 -10.46
N LYS A 138 10.58 -14.02 -11.73
CA LYS A 138 11.50 -14.63 -12.72
C LYS A 138 12.97 -14.35 -12.39
N ARG A 139 13.29 -13.30 -11.63
CA ARG A 139 14.67 -12.87 -11.35
C ARG A 139 15.16 -13.41 -10.00
N SER A 140 15.75 -14.61 -10.04
CA SER A 140 16.20 -15.40 -8.88
C SER A 140 17.11 -14.66 -7.88
N SER A 141 17.93 -13.69 -8.30
CA SER A 141 18.82 -12.96 -7.38
C SER A 141 18.13 -11.84 -6.58
N SER A 142 17.05 -11.25 -7.09
CA SER A 142 16.31 -10.19 -6.39
C SER A 142 15.34 -10.74 -5.34
N THR A 143 14.93 -12.01 -5.46
CA THR A 143 13.96 -12.61 -4.53
C THR A 143 14.52 -12.75 -3.12
N SER A 144 15.82 -13.02 -2.95
CA SER A 144 16.43 -13.17 -1.61
C SER A 144 16.46 -11.84 -0.84
N LEU A 145 16.86 -10.74 -1.48
CA LEU A 145 16.83 -9.40 -0.88
C LEU A 145 15.40 -8.91 -0.65
N LEU A 146 14.49 -9.13 -1.59
CA LEU A 146 13.07 -8.79 -1.41
C LEU A 146 12.41 -9.59 -0.30
N LEU A 147 12.76 -10.87 -0.13
CA LEU A 147 12.29 -11.68 0.99
C LEU A 147 12.83 -11.17 2.33
N GLN A 148 14.09 -10.73 2.37
CA GLN A 148 14.65 -10.10 3.57
C GLN A 148 13.97 -8.76 3.88
N ILE A 149 13.74 -7.91 2.88
CA ILE A 149 13.02 -6.63 3.04
C ILE A 149 11.57 -6.89 3.47
N SER A 150 10.89 -7.88 2.87
CA SER A 150 9.54 -8.30 3.26
C SER A 150 9.50 -8.80 4.71
N ALA A 151 10.46 -9.63 5.13
CA ALA A 151 10.56 -10.09 6.51
C ALA A 151 10.85 -8.97 7.52
N THR A 152 11.46 -7.87 7.05
CA THR A 152 11.75 -6.67 7.84
C THR A 152 10.68 -5.58 7.73
N SER A 153 9.65 -5.78 6.89
CA SER A 153 8.62 -4.78 6.59
C SER A 153 7.87 -4.30 7.83
N TYR A 154 7.60 -5.17 8.81
CA TYR A 154 6.98 -4.79 10.08
C TYR A 154 7.83 -3.77 10.86
N VAL A 155 9.14 -4.02 10.96
CA VAL A 155 10.06 -3.12 11.69
C VAL A 155 10.26 -1.83 10.92
N ILE A 156 10.36 -1.90 9.59
CA ILE A 156 10.38 -0.72 8.72
C ILE A 156 9.12 0.11 8.97
N TYR A 157 7.95 -0.50 8.91
CA TYR A 157 6.69 0.19 9.15
C TYR A 157 6.63 0.82 10.55
N LEU A 158 7.11 0.14 11.60
CA LEU A 158 7.08 0.66 12.96
C LEU A 158 8.02 1.85 13.17
N LEU A 159 9.16 1.88 12.46
CA LEU A 159 10.24 2.84 12.73
C LEU A 159 10.50 3.85 11.60
N HIS A 160 9.85 3.74 10.44
CA HIS A 160 10.14 4.61 9.28
C HIS A 160 10.00 6.09 9.63
N THR A 161 8.88 6.50 10.24
CA THR A 161 8.66 7.90 10.65
C THR A 161 9.68 8.40 11.67
N THR A 162 10.21 7.51 12.52
CA THR A 162 11.25 7.84 13.50
C THR A 162 12.57 8.12 12.79
N PHE A 163 12.97 7.27 11.85
CA PHE A 163 14.19 7.48 11.06
C PHE A 163 14.07 8.65 10.09
N GLU A 164 12.90 8.87 9.49
CA GLU A 164 12.61 10.06 8.68
C GLU A 164 12.73 11.34 9.52
N GLY A 165 12.15 11.36 10.73
CA GLY A 165 12.26 12.48 11.66
C GLY A 165 13.69 12.75 12.12
N LEU A 166 14.48 11.70 12.36
CA LEU A 166 15.91 11.81 12.66
C LEU A 166 16.69 12.37 11.46
N ALA A 167 16.47 11.83 10.26
CA ALA A 167 17.14 12.30 9.04
C ALA A 167 16.82 13.78 8.79
N LYS A 168 15.55 14.15 8.91
CA LYS A 168 15.11 15.55 8.82
C LYS A 168 15.82 16.44 9.84
N GLY A 169 15.87 16.04 11.10
CA GLY A 169 16.54 16.82 12.15
C GLY A 169 18.06 16.94 11.97
N VAL A 170 18.71 15.98 11.29
CA VAL A 170 20.12 16.07 10.90
C VAL A 170 20.30 17.02 9.72
N ILE A 171 19.47 16.88 8.68
CA ILE A 171 19.50 17.71 7.47
C ILE A 171 19.27 19.19 7.84
N ASP A 172 18.30 19.47 8.70
CA ASP A 172 17.99 20.83 9.19
C ASP A 172 19.18 21.48 9.92
N LYS A 173 20.11 20.68 10.47
CA LYS A 173 21.34 21.17 11.11
C LYS A 173 22.51 21.35 10.14
N ILE A 174 22.46 20.77 8.95
CA ILE A 174 23.49 20.92 7.91
C ILE A 174 23.11 22.13 7.07
N GLY A 175 23.65 23.30 7.44
CA GLY A 175 23.21 24.60 6.91
C GLY A 175 23.23 24.79 5.39
N TRP A 176 23.92 23.94 4.61
CA TRP A 176 23.84 23.96 3.15
C TRP A 176 22.59 23.26 2.58
N LEU A 177 22.14 22.15 3.22
CA LEU A 177 20.91 21.45 2.83
C LEU A 177 19.65 22.16 3.37
N ALA A 178 19.74 22.94 4.45
CA ALA A 178 18.60 23.68 5.01
C ALA A 178 18.05 24.82 4.10
N SER A 179 18.58 24.96 2.88
CA SER A 179 18.23 26.01 1.92
C SER A 179 16.93 25.66 1.16
N CYS A 180 15.77 25.84 1.78
CA CYS A 180 14.45 25.52 1.20
C CYS A 180 14.05 26.35 -0.06
N ASN A 181 14.89 27.25 -0.56
CA ASN A 181 14.57 28.10 -1.71
C ASN A 181 14.86 27.45 -3.08
N ASN A 182 15.37 26.22 -3.11
CA ASN A 182 15.68 25.51 -4.34
C ASN A 182 14.94 24.16 -4.38
N ASP A 183 14.00 24.03 -5.32
CA ASP A 183 13.19 22.81 -5.52
C ASP A 183 14.05 21.54 -5.72
N ILE A 184 15.25 21.70 -6.29
CA ILE A 184 16.21 20.60 -6.49
C ILE A 184 16.78 20.12 -5.16
N VAL A 185 17.16 21.05 -4.28
CA VAL A 185 17.69 20.72 -2.94
C VAL A 185 16.61 20.04 -2.12
N PHE A 186 15.38 20.57 -2.13
CA PHE A 186 14.23 19.94 -1.49
C PHE A 186 13.99 18.51 -2.00
N SER A 187 14.07 18.29 -3.31
CA SER A 187 13.86 16.96 -3.89
C SER A 187 14.93 15.96 -3.45
N ILE A 188 16.19 16.40 -3.36
CA ILE A 188 17.30 15.58 -2.86
C ILE A 188 17.10 15.26 -1.37
N ASP A 189 16.73 16.25 -0.56
CA ASP A 189 16.47 16.07 0.87
C ASP A 189 15.33 15.10 1.12
N ALA A 190 14.22 15.25 0.39
CA ALA A 190 13.09 14.33 0.46
C ALA A 190 13.51 12.90 0.11
N LEU A 191 14.32 12.72 -0.93
CA LEU A 191 14.80 11.40 -1.35
C LEU A 191 15.70 10.76 -0.29
N ILE A 192 16.58 11.56 0.35
CA ILE A 192 17.42 11.10 1.47
C ILE A 192 16.56 10.71 2.68
N ILE A 193 15.59 11.54 3.06
CA ILE A 193 14.70 11.29 4.20
C ILE A 193 13.92 9.99 3.98
N ILE A 194 13.28 9.84 2.81
CA ILE A 194 12.52 8.63 2.44
C ILE A 194 13.44 7.39 2.42
N ALA A 195 14.64 7.51 1.84
CA ALA A 195 15.61 6.41 1.83
C ALA A 195 16.01 6.00 3.25
N MET A 196 16.25 6.95 4.14
CA MET A 196 16.58 6.69 5.54
C MET A 196 15.42 6.05 6.32
N GLY A 197 14.18 6.42 6.01
CA GLY A 197 12.98 5.77 6.54
C GLY A 197 12.91 4.27 6.24
N VAL A 198 13.49 3.82 5.12
CA VAL A 198 13.52 2.39 4.74
C VAL A 198 14.81 1.71 5.19
N PHE A 199 15.97 2.29 4.88
CA PHE A 199 17.27 1.67 5.16
C PHE A 199 17.63 1.70 6.65
N GLY A 200 17.25 2.75 7.38
CA GLY A 200 17.54 2.90 8.81
C GLY A 200 16.97 1.74 9.64
N PRO A 201 15.65 1.49 9.59
CA PRO A 201 15.05 0.35 10.29
C PRO A 201 15.60 -1.00 9.81
N PHE A 202 15.87 -1.17 8.50
CA PHE A 202 16.46 -2.39 7.96
C PHE A 202 17.82 -2.70 8.58
N LEU A 203 18.72 -1.71 8.63
CA LEU A 203 20.04 -1.83 9.24
C LEU A 203 19.94 -2.08 10.74
N LEU A 204 19.04 -1.36 11.43
CA LEU A 204 18.76 -1.57 12.85
C LEU A 204 18.32 -3.00 13.15
N GLN A 205 17.42 -3.55 12.32
CA GLN A 205 16.95 -4.92 12.49
C GLN A 205 18.08 -5.93 12.28
N LYS A 206 18.85 -5.78 11.19
CA LYS A 206 19.92 -6.70 10.81
C LYS A 206 21.07 -6.71 11.82
N TYR A 207 21.48 -5.56 12.34
CA TYR A 207 22.69 -5.44 13.16
C TYR A 207 22.43 -5.39 14.67
N ILE A 208 21.26 -4.90 15.10
CA ILE A 208 20.96 -4.69 16.52
C ILE A 208 19.83 -5.62 16.97
N LEU A 209 18.63 -5.51 16.38
CA LEU A 209 17.46 -6.19 16.93
C LEU A 209 17.56 -7.72 16.86
N GLN A 210 18.13 -8.26 15.79
CA GLN A 210 18.36 -9.71 15.65
C GLN A 210 19.54 -10.21 16.50
N LYS A 211 20.47 -9.33 16.90
CA LYS A 211 21.69 -9.72 17.61
C LYS A 211 21.44 -9.98 19.11
N PHE A 212 20.58 -9.19 19.76
CA PHE A 212 20.33 -9.32 21.20
C PHE A 212 19.03 -10.08 21.49
N SER A 213 19.07 -10.98 22.48
CA SER A 213 17.92 -11.82 22.87
C SER A 213 16.74 -10.98 23.40
N THR A 214 17.04 -9.92 24.15
CA THR A 214 16.03 -9.00 24.70
C THR A 214 15.28 -8.24 23.62
N THR A 215 15.99 -7.66 22.65
CA THR A 215 15.38 -6.95 21.52
C THR A 215 14.62 -7.89 20.60
N ARG A 216 15.09 -9.12 20.43
CA ARG A 216 14.40 -10.14 19.66
C ARG A 216 13.04 -10.48 20.26
N LEU A 217 12.99 -10.68 21.58
CA LEU A 217 11.74 -10.90 22.33
C LEU A 217 10.78 -9.71 22.24
N LEU A 218 11.28 -8.49 22.47
CA LEU A 218 10.49 -7.25 22.44
C LEU A 218 9.81 -6.99 21.10
N PHE A 219 10.48 -7.29 19.99
CA PHE A 219 9.96 -7.06 18.64
C PHE A 219 9.29 -8.30 18.03
N GLY A 220 9.08 -9.37 18.80
CA GLY A 220 8.43 -10.59 18.33
C GLY A 220 9.19 -11.29 17.18
N LEU A 221 10.50 -11.07 17.09
CA LEU A 221 11.36 -11.67 16.09
C LEU A 221 11.72 -13.10 16.54
N LYS A 222 11.73 -14.07 15.63
CA LYS A 222 12.21 -15.45 15.93
C LYS A 222 13.73 -15.52 15.89
#